data_AF-A0A843GCN9-F1
#
_entry.id   AF-A0A843GCN9-F1
#
_cell.length_a   1.000
_cell.length_b   1.000
_cell.length_c   1.000
_cell.angle_alpha   90.00
_cell.angle_beta   90.00
_cell.angle_gamma   90.00
#
_symmetry.space_group_name_H-M   'P 1'
#
loop_
_entity.id
_entity.type
_entity.pdbx_description
1 polymer ?
#
loop_
_entity_poly.entity_id
_entity_poly.type
_entity_poly.pdbx_seq_one_letter_code
_entity_poly.pdbx_strand_id
1 'polypeptide(L)'
;MHHSDIINYFIKKYDLKSYLEIGTRNRESNFNKIIAPDKLCIDPDPNAKADLVLTSDEFFKISNKQFDIVFVDGLHEGHQVYRDIKNSIKCLSSKGVILCHDINPKTWDNAYDFEDYAGKGIWNGDSWKGFVKYRFESDYECYTIPEDEADVGIIDTNLVSTLQEKKHYNISELIFAHLNSDRNNLLNIKTLEEMGIE
;
A
#
# COMPACT_ATOMS: atom_id res chain seq x y z
N MET A 1 13.99 -8.41 -1.85
CA MET A 1 13.71 -7.85 -0.51
C MET A 1 12.25 -8.09 -0.20
N HIS A 2 11.86 -8.28 1.07
CA HIS A 2 10.47 -8.54 1.43
C HIS A 2 9.81 -7.27 1.99
N HIS A 3 8.48 -7.10 1.91
CA HIS A 3 7.81 -5.86 2.38
C HIS A 3 8.14 -5.48 3.82
N SER A 4 8.40 -6.47 4.67
CA SER A 4 8.79 -6.30 6.07
C SER A 4 10.13 -5.57 6.22
N ASP A 5 11.05 -5.77 5.27
CA ASP A 5 12.38 -5.14 5.31
C ASP A 5 12.25 -3.63 5.03
N ILE A 6 11.40 -3.26 4.06
CA ILE A 6 11.10 -1.87 3.72
C ILE A 6 10.35 -1.18 4.87
N ILE A 7 9.35 -1.84 5.46
CA ILE A 7 8.66 -1.34 6.65
C ILE A 7 9.66 -1.10 7.79
N ASN A 8 10.51 -2.09 8.10
CA ASN A 8 11.51 -2.00 9.15
C ASN A 8 12.60 -0.94 8.86
N TYR A 9 12.92 -0.69 7.59
CA TYR A 9 13.78 0.41 7.18
C TYR A 9 13.17 1.76 7.59
N PHE A 10 11.90 2.02 7.25
CA PHE A 10 11.23 3.26 7.64
C PHE A 10 11.11 3.41 9.16
N ILE A 11 10.84 2.30 9.86
CA ILE A 11 10.82 2.29 11.33
C ILE A 11 12.15 2.79 11.90
N LYS A 12 13.27 2.25 11.41
CA LYS A 12 14.60 2.66 11.87
C LYS A 12 14.94 4.08 11.46
N LYS A 13 14.66 4.46 10.21
CA LYS A 13 15.01 5.76 9.62
C LYS A 13 14.35 6.92 10.35
N TYR A 14 13.08 6.77 10.71
CA TYR A 14 12.29 7.85 11.30
C TYR A 14 11.96 7.66 12.78
N ASP A 15 12.52 6.61 13.40
CA ASP A 15 12.25 6.20 14.79
C ASP A 15 10.74 5.96 15.07
N LEU A 16 10.06 5.31 14.13
CA LEU A 16 8.62 5.08 14.19
C LEU A 16 8.28 3.99 15.20
N LYS A 17 7.14 4.12 15.89
CA LYS A 17 6.78 3.26 17.03
C LYS A 17 5.48 2.50 16.84
N SER A 18 4.61 2.97 15.97
CA SER A 18 3.25 2.43 15.79
C SER A 18 2.98 1.94 14.36
N TYR A 19 2.41 0.75 14.22
CA TYR A 19 2.16 0.09 12.95
C TYR A 19 0.73 -0.47 12.85
N LEU A 20 0.06 -0.24 11.73
CA LEU A 20 -1.21 -0.85 11.38
C LEU A 20 -1.05 -1.71 10.12
N GLU A 21 -1.50 -2.96 10.19
CA GLU A 21 -1.63 -3.86 9.03
C GLU A 21 -3.10 -4.06 8.68
N ILE A 22 -3.47 -3.73 7.44
CA ILE A 22 -4.80 -3.95 6.88
C ILE A 22 -4.71 -5.15 5.93
N GLY A 23 -5.47 -6.21 6.21
CA GLY A 23 -5.38 -7.47 5.47
C GLY A 23 -4.22 -8.31 5.99
N THR A 24 -4.46 -9.01 7.09
CA THR A 24 -3.40 -9.80 7.76
C THR A 24 -3.15 -11.11 7.03
N ARG A 25 -4.22 -11.82 6.65
CA ARG A 25 -4.28 -13.19 6.09
C ARG A 25 -3.46 -14.25 6.85
N ASN A 26 -2.14 -14.07 6.94
CA ASN A 26 -1.20 -14.82 7.76
C ASN A 26 -0.17 -13.86 8.41
N ARG A 27 -0.21 -13.75 9.74
CA ARG A 27 0.74 -12.93 10.53
C ARG A 27 2.21 -13.29 10.32
N GLU A 28 2.52 -14.55 10.04
CA GLU A 28 3.90 -15.00 9.83
C GLU A 28 4.49 -14.45 8.54
N SER A 29 3.64 -14.15 7.54
CA SER A 29 4.07 -13.58 6.28
C SER A 29 4.66 -12.20 6.50
N ASN A 30 4.00 -11.30 7.25
CA ASN A 30 4.46 -9.93 7.45
C ASN A 30 4.44 -9.46 8.91
N PHE A 31 3.26 -9.36 9.54
CA PHE A 31 3.05 -8.74 10.85
C PHE A 31 4.08 -9.11 11.93
N ASN A 32 4.42 -10.39 12.05
CA ASN A 32 5.33 -10.90 13.07
C ASN A 32 6.77 -10.37 12.90
N LYS A 33 7.18 -10.07 11.66
CA LYS A 33 8.52 -9.58 11.30
C LYS A 33 8.69 -8.07 11.56
N ILE A 34 7.60 -7.33 11.79
CA ILE A 34 7.64 -5.88 12.00
C ILE A 34 8.15 -5.56 13.41
N ILE A 35 9.16 -4.69 13.49
CA ILE A 35 9.87 -4.36 14.75
C ILE A 35 9.22 -3.24 15.56
N ALA A 36 8.16 -2.61 15.05
CA ALA A 36 7.43 -1.57 15.77
C ALA A 36 6.91 -2.11 17.11
N PRO A 37 7.13 -1.41 18.23
CA PRO A 37 6.71 -1.87 19.55
C PRO A 37 5.18 -1.85 19.73
N ASP A 38 4.49 -0.88 19.12
CA ASP A 38 3.04 -0.83 19.09
C ASP A 38 2.58 -1.26 17.69
N LYS A 39 1.95 -2.42 17.58
CA LYS A 39 1.45 -2.91 16.30
C LYS A 39 0.06 -3.52 16.44
N LEU A 40 -0.77 -3.28 15.44
CA LEU A 40 -2.14 -3.76 15.34
C LEU A 40 -2.38 -4.31 13.94
N CYS A 41 -3.03 -5.46 13.82
CA CYS A 41 -3.52 -5.93 12.53
C CYS A 41 -5.02 -6.19 12.51
N ILE A 42 -5.63 -5.90 11.37
CA ILE A 42 -7.06 -6.05 11.13
C ILE A 42 -7.30 -6.91 9.88
N ASP A 43 -8.34 -7.73 9.93
CA ASP A 43 -8.77 -8.57 8.82
C ASP A 43 -10.21 -9.02 9.03
N PRO A 44 -11.11 -8.95 8.01
CA PRO A 44 -12.46 -9.48 8.16
C PRO A 44 -12.53 -11.01 8.21
N ASP A 45 -11.50 -11.74 7.75
CA ASP A 45 -11.47 -13.20 7.83
C ASP A 45 -11.17 -13.66 9.27
N PRO A 46 -12.10 -14.36 9.95
CA PRO A 46 -11.87 -14.87 11.30
C PRO A 46 -10.71 -15.89 11.37
N ASN A 47 -10.30 -16.47 10.24
CA ASN A 47 -9.19 -17.41 10.19
C ASN A 47 -7.82 -16.74 10.08
N ALA A 48 -7.77 -15.44 9.74
CA ALA A 48 -6.51 -14.69 9.60
C ALA A 48 -5.78 -14.46 10.93
N LYS A 49 -6.45 -14.70 12.07
CA LYS A 49 -5.93 -14.46 13.42
C LYS A 49 -5.47 -13.01 13.61
N ALA A 50 -6.19 -12.06 13.01
CA ALA A 50 -5.97 -10.64 13.23
C ALA A 50 -6.28 -10.25 14.69
N ASP A 51 -5.71 -9.15 15.16
CA ASP A 51 -6.01 -8.65 16.51
C ASP A 51 -7.47 -8.19 16.60
N LEU A 52 -8.02 -7.68 15.49
CA LEU A 52 -9.42 -7.33 15.34
C LEU A 52 -10.00 -7.96 14.06
N VAL A 53 -11.11 -8.68 14.22
CA VAL A 53 -11.82 -9.33 13.09
C VAL A 53 -12.90 -8.37 12.56
N LEU A 54 -12.51 -7.49 11.65
CA LEU A 54 -13.39 -6.52 10.98
C LEU A 54 -12.72 -5.92 9.73
N THR A 55 -13.52 -5.28 8.88
CA THR A 55 -13.04 -4.59 7.68
C THR A 55 -12.28 -3.30 8.02
N SER A 56 -11.45 -2.81 7.10
CA SER A 56 -10.79 -1.50 7.26
C SER A 56 -11.79 -0.35 7.43
N ASP A 57 -12.90 -0.38 6.67
CA ASP A 57 -13.97 0.61 6.78
C ASP A 57 -14.61 0.64 8.18
N GLU A 58 -14.85 -0.52 8.78
CA GLU A 58 -15.36 -0.60 10.15
C GLU A 58 -14.32 -0.09 11.15
N PHE A 59 -13.05 -0.46 10.95
CA PHE A 59 -11.96 -0.03 11.84
C PHE A 59 -11.83 1.50 11.86
N PHE A 60 -11.80 2.13 10.69
CA PHE A 60 -11.66 3.58 10.58
C PHE A 60 -12.90 4.36 11.06
N LYS A 61 -14.07 3.72 11.19
CA LYS A 61 -15.26 4.34 11.80
C LYS A 61 -15.18 4.40 13.33
N ILE A 62 -14.50 3.43 13.95
CA ILE A 62 -14.51 3.26 15.42
C ILE A 62 -13.19 3.65 16.09
N SER A 63 -12.08 3.64 15.35
CA SER A 63 -10.76 3.91 15.87
C SER A 63 -10.38 5.39 15.76
N ASN A 64 -9.82 5.93 16.84
CA ASN A 64 -9.14 7.23 16.85
C ASN A 64 -7.63 7.07 17.09
N LYS A 65 -7.10 5.85 16.92
CA LYS A 65 -5.68 5.56 17.15
C LYS A 65 -4.84 6.11 15.99
N GLN A 66 -3.77 6.81 16.32
CA GLN A 66 -2.77 7.23 15.34
C GLN A 66 -1.74 6.13 15.11
N PHE A 67 -1.20 6.07 13.89
CA PHE A 67 -0.15 5.14 13.49
C PHE A 67 0.97 5.87 12.75
N ASP A 68 2.20 5.41 12.93
CA ASP A 68 3.35 5.90 12.20
C ASP A 68 3.51 5.19 10.86
N ILE A 69 3.15 3.91 10.79
CA ILE A 69 3.11 3.18 9.52
C ILE A 69 1.75 2.53 9.36
N VAL A 70 1.20 2.62 8.15
CA VAL A 70 0.05 1.82 7.72
C VAL A 70 0.44 1.00 6.50
N PHE A 71 0.25 -0.32 6.58
CA PHE A 71 0.42 -1.24 5.46
C PHE A 71 -0.95 -1.68 4.95
N VAL A 72 -1.21 -1.39 3.67
CA VAL A 72 -2.45 -1.67 2.96
C VAL A 72 -2.25 -2.91 2.08
N ASP A 73 -2.78 -4.05 2.55
CA ASP A 73 -2.77 -5.35 1.86
C ASP A 73 -4.12 -6.08 2.03
N GLY A 74 -5.20 -5.30 2.02
CA GLY A 74 -6.57 -5.78 2.20
C GLY A 74 -7.20 -6.28 0.90
N LEU A 75 -8.35 -5.72 0.54
CA LEU A 75 -9.01 -6.02 -0.72
C LEU A 75 -8.32 -5.27 -1.85
N HIS A 76 -7.79 -6.01 -2.83
CA HIS A 76 -7.02 -5.51 -3.96
C HIS A 76 -7.88 -4.86 -5.06
N GLU A 77 -8.90 -4.11 -4.64
CA GLU A 77 -9.76 -3.31 -5.52
C GLU A 77 -9.35 -1.84 -5.44
N GLY A 78 -9.12 -1.19 -6.58
CA GLY A 78 -8.60 0.17 -6.66
C GLY A 78 -9.44 1.19 -5.87
N HIS A 79 -10.77 1.03 -5.87
CA HIS A 79 -11.68 1.87 -5.07
C HIS A 79 -11.53 1.63 -3.56
N GLN A 80 -11.28 0.40 -3.13
CA GLN A 80 -10.99 0.09 -1.73
C GLN A 80 -9.62 0.64 -1.34
N VAL A 81 -8.58 0.35 -2.12
CA VAL A 81 -7.21 0.80 -1.86
C VAL A 81 -7.14 2.33 -1.77
N TYR A 82 -7.78 3.05 -2.68
CA TYR A 82 -7.86 4.51 -2.60
C TYR A 82 -8.51 4.98 -1.28
N ARG A 83 -9.60 4.33 -0.85
CA ARG A 83 -10.30 4.66 0.39
C ARG A 83 -9.47 4.34 1.63
N ASP A 84 -8.79 3.21 1.64
CA ASP A 84 -7.87 2.79 2.69
C ASP A 84 -6.71 3.76 2.81
N ILE A 85 -6.11 4.20 1.70
CA ILE A 85 -5.09 5.27 1.69
C ILE A 85 -5.66 6.55 2.31
N LYS A 86 -6.82 7.03 1.85
CA LYS A 86 -7.42 8.29 2.34
C LYS A 86 -7.76 8.23 3.82
N ASN A 87 -8.18 7.09 4.33
CA ASN A 87 -8.46 6.91 5.76
C ASN A 87 -7.16 6.77 6.57
N SER A 88 -6.18 6.04 6.05
CA SER A 88 -4.85 5.91 6.66
C SER A 88 -4.18 7.26 6.85
N ILE A 89 -4.27 8.16 5.87
CA ILE A 89 -3.76 9.55 5.98
C ILE A 89 -4.37 10.30 7.17
N LYS A 90 -5.65 10.08 7.49
CA LYS A 90 -6.31 10.77 8.61
C LYS A 90 -5.81 10.29 9.97
N CYS A 91 -5.37 9.04 10.07
CA CYS A 91 -4.83 8.48 11.29
C CYS A 91 -3.28 8.43 11.31
N LEU A 92 -2.62 9.00 10.31
CA LEU A 92 -1.17 8.95 10.21
C LEU A 92 -0.52 9.98 11.13
N SER A 93 0.59 9.62 11.76
CA SER A 93 1.42 10.57 12.51
C SER A 93 2.16 11.53 11.58
N SER A 94 2.74 12.59 12.14
CA SER A 94 3.39 13.65 11.34
C SER A 94 4.59 13.16 10.51
N LYS A 95 5.24 12.07 10.90
CA LYS A 95 6.35 11.45 10.18
C LYS A 95 5.96 10.14 9.49
N GLY A 96 4.67 9.85 9.43
CA GLY A 96 4.25 8.51 9.07
C GLY A 96 4.41 8.21 7.58
N VAL A 97 4.36 6.92 7.27
CA VAL A 97 4.52 6.38 5.92
C VAL A 97 3.43 5.37 5.67
N ILE A 98 2.84 5.38 4.48
CA ILE A 98 1.90 4.35 4.05
C ILE A 98 2.58 3.48 3.00
N LEU A 99 2.46 2.17 3.15
CA LEU A 99 2.88 1.19 2.17
C LEU A 99 1.65 0.46 1.62
N CYS A 100 1.59 0.25 0.32
CA CYS A 100 0.51 -0.45 -0.36
C CYS A 100 1.11 -1.64 -1.11
N HIS A 101 0.58 -2.83 -0.86
CA HIS A 101 1.02 -4.06 -1.51
C HIS A 101 0.48 -4.14 -2.95
N ASP A 102 1.19 -4.85 -3.82
CA ASP A 102 0.72 -5.25 -5.15
C ASP A 102 0.30 -4.08 -6.09
N ILE A 103 1.15 -3.07 -6.20
CA ILE A 103 0.92 -1.83 -6.95
C ILE A 103 1.53 -1.85 -8.37
N ASN A 104 2.35 -2.86 -8.72
CA ASN A 104 3.09 -2.94 -9.97
C ASN A 104 2.83 -4.24 -10.74
N PRO A 105 1.57 -4.56 -11.12
CA PRO A 105 1.27 -5.77 -11.87
C PRO A 105 2.08 -5.81 -13.17
N LYS A 106 2.84 -6.90 -13.36
CA LYS A 106 3.78 -7.03 -14.49
C LYS A 106 3.08 -7.38 -15.79
N THR A 107 1.98 -8.11 -15.70
CA THR A 107 1.17 -8.53 -16.84
C THR A 107 -0.29 -8.12 -16.66
N TRP A 108 -1.03 -8.11 -17.78
CA TRP A 108 -2.47 -7.87 -17.73
C TRP A 108 -3.18 -8.89 -16.85
N ASP A 109 -2.74 -10.15 -16.89
CA ASP A 109 -3.33 -11.21 -16.10
C ASP A 109 -3.11 -11.05 -14.58
N ASN A 110 -2.06 -10.33 -14.16
CA ASN A 110 -1.89 -10.03 -12.74
C ASN A 110 -2.84 -8.93 -12.26
N ALA A 111 -3.37 -8.12 -13.19
CA ALA A 111 -4.18 -6.93 -12.91
C ALA A 111 -5.69 -7.16 -13.00
N TYR A 112 -6.14 -8.42 -13.08
CA TYR A 112 -7.56 -8.78 -13.15
C TYR A 112 -8.32 -8.36 -11.90
N ASP A 113 -9.62 -8.12 -12.04
CA ASP A 113 -10.52 -8.05 -10.89
C ASP A 113 -10.74 -9.46 -10.32
N PHE A 114 -11.18 -9.56 -9.05
CA PHE A 114 -11.26 -10.84 -8.35
C PHE A 114 -12.18 -11.86 -9.05
N GLU A 115 -13.25 -11.40 -9.71
CA GLU A 115 -14.18 -12.27 -10.44
C GLU A 115 -13.54 -13.02 -11.62
N ASP A 116 -12.53 -12.41 -12.24
CA ASP A 116 -11.77 -12.98 -13.35
C ASP A 116 -10.56 -13.80 -12.87
N TYR A 117 -10.19 -13.68 -11.58
CA TYR A 117 -9.08 -14.43 -11.00
C TYR A 117 -9.45 -15.90 -10.76
N ALA A 118 -9.00 -16.77 -11.66
CA ALA A 118 -9.19 -18.22 -11.59
C ALA A 118 -8.39 -18.94 -10.47
N GLY A 119 -7.84 -18.21 -9.48
CA GLY A 119 -7.08 -18.81 -8.38
C GLY A 119 -5.70 -19.36 -8.77
N LYS A 120 -5.14 -18.91 -9.89
CA LYS A 120 -3.88 -19.42 -10.45
C LYS A 120 -2.89 -18.30 -10.69
N GLY A 121 -1.66 -18.48 -10.18
CA GLY A 121 -0.56 -17.54 -10.39
C GLY A 121 -0.62 -16.31 -9.49
N ILE A 122 0.26 -15.35 -9.78
CA ILE A 122 0.36 -14.06 -9.08
C ILE A 122 -0.85 -13.20 -9.44
N TRP A 123 -1.48 -12.60 -8.43
CA TRP A 123 -2.61 -11.70 -8.59
C TRP A 123 -2.39 -10.48 -7.71
N ASN A 124 -2.38 -9.31 -8.34
CA ASN A 124 -2.21 -8.01 -7.71
C ASN A 124 -3.54 -7.24 -7.60
N GLY A 125 -4.60 -7.76 -8.23
CA GLY A 125 -5.83 -7.03 -8.44
C GLY A 125 -5.62 -5.74 -9.24
N ASP A 126 -6.52 -4.78 -9.03
CA ASP A 126 -6.39 -3.45 -9.61
C ASP A 126 -6.00 -2.36 -8.58
N SER A 127 -5.37 -2.78 -7.48
CA SER A 127 -4.79 -1.96 -6.41
C SER A 127 -4.01 -0.74 -6.92
N TRP A 128 -3.22 -0.95 -7.98
CA TRP A 128 -2.43 0.09 -8.65
C TRP A 128 -3.28 1.29 -9.09
N LYS A 129 -4.55 1.10 -9.49
CA LYS A 129 -5.42 2.20 -9.92
C LYS A 129 -5.72 3.14 -8.76
N GLY A 130 -5.95 2.60 -7.57
CA GLY A 130 -6.19 3.36 -6.35
C GLY A 130 -4.96 4.17 -5.94
N PHE A 131 -3.78 3.55 -5.99
CA PHE A 131 -2.50 4.20 -5.73
C PHE A 131 -2.21 5.33 -6.74
N VAL A 132 -2.35 5.05 -8.04
CA VAL A 132 -2.15 6.05 -9.12
C VAL A 132 -3.09 7.24 -8.92
N LYS A 133 -4.38 7.00 -8.66
CA LYS A 133 -5.32 8.09 -8.38
C LYS A 133 -4.85 8.95 -7.21
N TYR A 134 -4.50 8.34 -6.08
CA TYR A 134 -4.05 9.09 -4.91
C TYR A 134 -2.77 9.88 -5.21
N ARG A 135 -1.78 9.27 -5.85
CA ARG A 135 -0.51 9.90 -6.20
C ARG A 135 -0.71 11.20 -6.98
N PHE A 136 -1.59 11.22 -7.97
CA PHE A 136 -1.83 12.42 -8.79
C PHE A 136 -2.68 13.50 -8.11
N GLU A 137 -3.32 13.19 -6.99
CA GLU A 137 -4.09 14.13 -6.17
C GLU A 137 -3.30 14.64 -4.94
N SER A 138 -2.36 13.85 -4.45
CA SER A 138 -1.64 14.05 -3.20
C SER A 138 -0.48 15.03 -3.33
N ASP A 139 -0.28 15.90 -2.34
CA ASP A 139 0.92 16.75 -2.23
C ASP A 139 2.15 16.02 -1.67
N TYR A 140 1.98 14.79 -1.20
CA TYR A 140 3.07 13.93 -0.73
C TYR A 140 3.74 13.17 -1.88
N GLU A 141 5.01 12.84 -1.69
CA GLU A 141 5.73 12.00 -2.64
C GLU A 141 5.20 10.56 -2.58
N CYS A 142 4.86 10.05 -3.76
CA CYS A 142 4.38 8.69 -3.93
C CYS A 142 5.24 8.00 -5.00
N TYR A 143 5.76 6.82 -4.68
CA TYR A 143 6.67 6.05 -5.54
C TYR A 143 6.52 4.56 -5.30
N THR A 144 7.01 3.76 -6.23
CA THR A 144 6.89 2.30 -6.15
C THR A 144 8.27 1.67 -6.18
N ILE A 145 8.55 0.76 -5.25
CA ILE A 145 9.77 -0.05 -5.26
C ILE A 145 9.42 -1.38 -5.92
N PRO A 146 9.97 -1.69 -7.11
CA PRO A 146 9.71 -2.92 -7.81
C PRO A 146 10.58 -4.03 -7.24
N GLU A 147 10.02 -4.89 -6.40
CA GLU A 147 10.68 -6.11 -5.95
C GLU A 147 10.07 -7.33 -6.65
N ASP A 148 10.86 -8.39 -6.83
CA ASP A 148 10.46 -9.59 -7.57
C ASP A 148 9.37 -10.40 -6.85
N GLU A 149 9.31 -10.33 -5.51
CA GLU A 149 8.38 -11.12 -4.69
C GLU A 149 7.21 -10.31 -4.09
N ALA A 150 7.35 -8.99 -3.94
CA ALA A 150 6.31 -8.12 -3.37
C ALA A 150 6.64 -6.65 -3.66
N ASP A 151 6.20 -6.13 -4.81
CA ASP A 151 6.33 -4.71 -5.06
C ASP A 151 5.46 -3.90 -4.08
N VAL A 152 5.94 -2.71 -3.72
CA VAL A 152 5.24 -1.84 -2.78
C VAL A 152 5.16 -0.42 -3.28
N GLY A 153 3.95 0.12 -3.29
CA GLY A 153 3.70 1.55 -3.41
C GLY A 153 3.93 2.22 -2.06
N ILE A 154 4.69 3.31 -2.04
CA ILE A 154 5.02 4.10 -0.85
C ILE A 154 4.41 5.48 -1.01
N ILE A 155 3.79 5.96 0.07
CA ILE A 155 3.36 7.34 0.26
C ILE A 155 4.13 7.87 1.46
N ASP A 156 5.11 8.73 1.20
CA ASP A 156 5.98 9.29 2.23
C ASP A 156 5.54 10.72 2.54
N THR A 157 4.90 10.91 3.70
CA THR A 157 4.39 12.25 4.08
C THR A 157 5.48 13.20 4.56
N ASN A 158 6.73 12.72 4.68
CA ASN A 158 7.90 13.54 4.97
C ASN A 158 8.47 14.20 3.72
N LEU A 159 8.00 13.80 2.52
CA LEU A 159 8.47 14.29 1.24
C LEU A 159 7.34 14.96 0.47
N VAL A 160 7.71 15.97 -0.32
CA VAL A 160 6.78 16.69 -1.20
C VAL A 160 6.78 16.02 -2.57
N SER A 161 5.60 15.92 -3.17
CA SER A 161 5.38 15.34 -4.50
C SER A 161 6.30 15.97 -5.56
N THR A 162 6.98 15.10 -6.32
CA THR A 162 7.81 15.47 -7.47
C THR A 162 7.02 15.59 -8.78
N LEU A 163 5.71 15.32 -8.74
CA LEU A 163 4.83 15.45 -9.90
C LEU A 163 4.80 16.88 -10.43
N GLN A 164 5.04 17.02 -11.74
CA GLN A 164 4.96 18.32 -12.42
C GLN A 164 3.51 18.81 -12.55
N GLU A 165 2.56 17.88 -12.71
CA GLU A 165 1.14 18.21 -12.92
C GLU A 165 0.24 17.28 -12.10
N LYS A 166 -0.72 17.87 -11.38
CA LYS A 166 -1.80 17.14 -10.71
C LYS A 166 -2.87 16.74 -11.73
N LYS A 167 -3.45 15.55 -11.56
CA LYS A 167 -4.53 15.04 -12.42
C LYS A 167 -5.57 14.32 -11.57
N HIS A 168 -6.82 14.39 -12.00
CA HIS A 168 -7.92 13.69 -11.34
C HIS A 168 -8.29 12.49 -12.21
N TYR A 169 -7.79 11.31 -11.85
CA TYR A 169 -8.15 10.07 -12.54
C TYR A 169 -9.48 9.52 -12.02
N ASN A 170 -10.29 9.02 -12.94
CA ASN A 170 -11.39 8.11 -12.62
C ASN A 170 -10.85 6.68 -12.60
N ILE A 171 -11.03 5.96 -11.48
CA ILE A 171 -10.49 4.59 -11.30
C ILE A 171 -11.03 3.66 -12.37
N SER A 172 -12.32 3.77 -12.73
CA SER A 172 -12.94 2.92 -13.73
C SER A 172 -12.40 3.13 -15.16
N GLU A 173 -11.74 4.26 -15.43
CA GLU A 173 -11.15 4.58 -16.73
C GLU A 173 -9.66 4.20 -16.82
N LEU A 174 -9.02 3.90 -15.70
CA LEU A 174 -7.66 3.38 -15.68
C LEU A 174 -7.69 1.90 -16.09
N ILE A 175 -7.09 1.58 -17.24
CA ILE A 175 -6.92 0.20 -17.71
C ILE A 175 -5.45 -0.16 -17.76
N PHE A 176 -5.14 -1.47 -17.72
CA PHE A 176 -3.76 -1.95 -17.74
C PHE A 176 -2.96 -1.45 -18.94
N ALA A 177 -3.60 -1.22 -20.10
CA ALA A 177 -2.92 -0.66 -21.27
C ALA A 177 -2.26 0.70 -20.97
N HIS A 178 -2.91 1.56 -20.17
CA HIS A 178 -2.33 2.82 -19.70
C HIS A 178 -1.08 2.56 -18.86
N LEU A 179 -1.20 1.64 -17.88
CA LEU A 179 -0.09 1.24 -17.02
C LEU A 179 1.09 0.69 -17.83
N ASN A 180 0.83 -0.19 -18.78
CA ASN A 180 1.85 -0.81 -19.62
C ASN A 180 2.57 0.23 -20.50
N SER A 181 1.87 1.25 -20.98
CA SER A 181 2.46 2.30 -21.81
C SER A 181 3.23 3.38 -21.03
N ASP A 182 2.88 3.64 -19.76
CA ASP A 182 3.40 4.80 -19.00
C ASP A 182 3.75 4.45 -17.54
N ARG A 183 4.21 3.22 -17.31
CA ARG A 183 4.44 2.64 -15.97
C ARG A 183 5.30 3.53 -15.07
N ASN A 184 6.43 3.99 -15.59
CA ASN A 184 7.39 4.77 -14.81
C ASN A 184 6.80 6.09 -14.34
N ASN A 185 6.02 6.77 -15.19
CA ASN A 185 5.37 8.01 -14.81
C ASN A 185 4.18 7.78 -13.88
N LEU A 186 3.36 6.75 -14.12
CA LEU A 186 2.17 6.48 -13.31
C LEU A 186 2.55 6.02 -11.89
N LEU A 187 3.52 5.11 -11.77
CA LEU A 187 3.92 4.50 -10.51
C LEU A 187 5.11 5.18 -9.83
N ASN A 188 5.85 6.05 -10.54
CA ASN A 188 7.10 6.65 -10.07
C ASN A 188 8.05 5.58 -9.52
N ILE A 189 8.48 4.71 -10.42
CA ILE A 189 9.33 3.56 -10.09
C ILE A 189 10.69 4.07 -9.60
N LYS A 190 11.11 3.64 -8.41
CA LYS A 190 12.42 3.95 -7.83
C LYS A 190 13.16 2.69 -7.43
N THR A 191 14.49 2.75 -7.45
CA THR A 191 15.35 1.70 -6.95
C THR A 191 15.60 1.85 -5.44
N LEU A 192 16.01 0.76 -4.79
CA LEU A 192 16.44 0.79 -3.38
C LEU A 192 17.61 1.76 -3.18
N GLU A 193 18.54 1.82 -4.14
CA GLU A 193 19.70 2.73 -4.12
C GLU A 193 19.26 4.20 -4.11
N GLU A 194 18.30 4.57 -4.96
CA GLU A 194 17.75 5.94 -4.99
C GLU A 194 17.12 6.34 -3.65
N MET A 195 16.64 5.36 -2.87
CA MET A 195 16.02 5.55 -1.57
C MET A 195 17.00 5.46 -0.39
N GLY A 196 18.26 5.09 -0.64
CA GLY A 196 19.24 4.84 0.40
C GLY A 196 18.82 3.68 1.31
N ILE A 197 18.22 2.64 0.72
CA ILE A 197 17.92 1.36 1.37
C ILE A 197 19.03 0.40 0.93
N GLU A 198 19.92 0.06 1.86
CA GLU A 198 21.01 -0.93 1.67
C GLU A 198 20.54 -2.36 1.94
#